data_AF-A0A7W0MYP6-F1
#
_entry.id   AF-A0A7W0MYP6-F1
#
_cell.length_a   1.000
_cell.length_b   1.000
_cell.length_c   1.000
_cell.angle_alpha   90.00
_cell.angle_beta   90.00
_cell.angle_gamma   90.00
#
_symmetry.space_group_name_H-M   'P 1'
#
loop_
_entity.id
_entity.type
_entity.pdbx_description
1 polymer ?
#
loop_
_entity_poly.entity_id
_entity_poly.type
_entity_poly.pdbx_seq_one_letter_code
_entity_poly.pdbx_strand_id
1 'polypeptide(L)' 'MRRRITVVGAGNVGATCAQELARRDYADVVLVDIKENLPQGKALDINQAAPVLGYEPSVVGSNG' A
#
# COMPACT_ATOMS: atom_id res chain seq x y z
N MET A 1 -16.87 -6.94 0.13
CA MET A 1 -15.47 -6.75 -0.33
C MET A 1 -15.18 -5.27 -0.37
N ARG A 2 -14.04 -4.83 0.19
CA ARG A 2 -13.56 -3.44 0.03
C ARG A 2 -13.23 -3.21 -1.45
N ARG A 3 -13.32 -1.95 -1.91
CA ARG A 3 -12.85 -1.58 -3.25
C ARG A 3 -11.34 -1.78 -3.32
N ARG A 4 -10.79 -2.01 -4.50
CA ARG A 4 -9.35 -2.19 -4.69
C ARG A 4 -8.80 -1.08 -5.58
N ILE A 5 -7.72 -0.43 -5.14
CA ILE A 5 -7.01 0.61 -5.88
C ILE A 5 -5.60 0.11 -6.17
N THR A 6 -5.15 0.25 -7.42
CA THR A 6 -3.76 -0.05 -7.80
C THR A 6 -2.98 1.25 -7.94
N VAL A 7 -1.84 1.33 -7.27
CA VAL A 7 -0.87 2.42 -7.40
C VAL A 7 0.33 1.88 -8.19
N VAL A 8 0.56 2.46 -9.37
CA VAL A 8 1.69 2.10 -10.24
C VAL A 8 2.87 3.02 -9.93
N GLY A 9 3.96 2.43 -9.48
CA GLY A 9 5.15 3.08 -8.93
C GLY A 9 5.17 3.07 -7.39
N ALA A 10 6.20 2.48 -6.80
CA ALA A 10 6.46 2.41 -5.35
C ALA A 10 7.56 3.38 -4.89
N GLY A 11 7.89 4.38 -5.71
CA GLY A 11 8.72 5.53 -5.32
C GLY A 11 8.04 6.39 -4.25
N ASN A 12 8.70 7.49 -3.84
CA ASN A 12 8.23 8.30 -2.70
C ASN A 12 6.76 8.72 -2.81
N VAL A 13 6.33 9.23 -3.96
CA VAL A 13 4.95 9.69 -4.18
C VAL A 13 3.95 8.52 -4.14
N GLY A 14 4.28 7.40 -4.78
CA GLY A 14 3.41 6.23 -4.82
C GLY A 14 3.26 5.57 -3.45
N ALA A 15 4.35 5.47 -2.68
CA ALA A 15 4.32 4.98 -1.32
C ALA A 15 3.46 5.89 -0.40
N THR A 16 3.60 7.21 -0.50
CA THR A 16 2.75 8.15 0.24
C THR A 16 1.29 8.04 -0.18
N CYS A 17 1.01 7.91 -1.48
CA CYS A 17 -0.34 7.68 -1.99
C CYS A 17 -0.95 6.41 -1.39
N ALA A 18 -0.20 5.30 -1.38
CA ALA A 18 -0.65 4.04 -0.78
C ALA A 18 -0.93 4.17 0.73
N GLN A 19 -0.07 4.86 1.49
CA GLN A 19 -0.29 5.13 2.91
C GLN A 19 -1.56 5.96 3.15
N GLU A 20 -1.78 7.02 2.38
CA GLU A 20 -2.97 7.87 2.54
C GLU A 20 -4.25 7.14 2.13
N LEU A 21 -4.19 6.28 1.11
CA LEU A 21 -5.32 5.40 0.76
C LEU A 21 -5.64 4.42 1.89
N ALA A 22 -4.62 3.79 2.48
CA ALA A 22 -4.79 2.88 3.61
C ALA A 22 -5.39 3.61 4.83
N ARG A 23 -4.89 4.80 5.18
CA ARG A 23 -5.39 5.61 6.31
C ARG A 23 -6.84 6.07 6.16
N ARG A 24 -7.34 6.20 4.93
CA ARG A 24 -8.75 6.56 4.69
C ARG A 24 -9.71 5.38 4.84
N ASP A 25 -9.19 4.16 5.01
CA ASP A 25 -9.92 2.96 5.43
C ASP A 25 -11.07 2.50 4.50
N TYR A 26 -11.19 3.00 3.26
CA TYR A 26 -12.30 2.66 2.35
C TYR A 26 -11.93 1.70 1.20
N ALA A 27 -10.64 1.40 1.01
CA ALA A 27 -10.17 0.56 -0.10
C ALA A 27 -8.85 -0.17 0.23
N ASP A 28 -8.74 -1.41 -0.23
CA ASP A 28 -7.49 -2.17 -0.26
C ASP A 28 -6.58 -1.61 -1.36
N VAL A 29 -5.26 -1.71 -1.17
CA VAL A 29 -4.27 -1.10 -2.06
C VAL A 29 -3.34 -2.18 -2.63
N VAL A 30 -3.09 -2.12 -3.93
CA VAL A 30 -2.03 -2.88 -4.59
C VAL A 30 -0.96 -1.89 -5.05
N LEU A 31 0.28 -2.10 -4.62
CA LEU A 31 1.42 -1.28 -4.99
C LEU A 31 2.30 -2.08 -5.97
N VAL A 32 2.51 -1.56 -7.17
CA VAL A 32 3.26 -2.24 -8.23
C VAL A 32 4.49 -1.43 -8.61
N ASP A 33 5.66 -2.09 -8.70
CA ASP A 33 6.89 -1.46 -9.17
C ASP A 33 7.84 -2.50 -9.80
N ILE A 34 8.67 -2.06 -10.74
CA ILE A 34 9.68 -2.91 -11.41
C ILE A 34 10.84 -3.27 -10.48
N LYS A 35 11.09 -2.47 -9.44
CA LYS A 35 12.18 -2.73 -8.50
C LYS A 35 11.79 -3.86 -7.55
N GLU A 36 12.49 -4.99 -7.67
CA GLU A 36 12.29 -6.15 -6.82
C GLU A 36 12.31 -5.81 -5.33
N ASN A 37 11.38 -6.41 -4.57
CA ASN A 37 11.23 -6.29 -3.13
C ASN A 37 10.85 -4.89 -2.61
N LEU A 38 10.95 -3.83 -3.42
CA LEU A 38 10.56 -2.47 -3.02
C LEU A 38 9.06 -2.37 -2.70
N PRO A 39 8.12 -2.74 -3.61
CA PRO A 39 6.70 -2.60 -3.32
C PRO A 39 6.25 -3.51 -2.17
N GLN A 40 6.82 -4.71 -2.04
CA GLN A 40 6.54 -5.64 -0.95
C GLN A 40 6.99 -5.07 0.40
N GLY A 41 8.20 -4.50 0.47
CA GLY A 41 8.70 -3.88 1.68
C GLY A 41 7.86 -2.69 2.12
N LYS A 42 7.46 -1.83 1.17
CA LYS A 42 6.55 -0.70 1.45
C LYS A 42 5.16 -1.16 1.89
N ALA A 43 4.59 -2.17 1.25
CA ALA A 43 3.30 -2.73 1.64
C ALA A 43 3.33 -3.32 3.07
N LEU A 44 4.41 -4.03 3.43
CA LEU A 44 4.61 -4.57 4.77
C LEU A 44 4.69 -3.46 5.82
N ASP A 45 5.49 -2.43 5.57
CA ASP A 45 5.65 -1.26 6.44
C ASP A 45 4.30 -0.57 6.71
N ILE A 46 3.53 -0.31 5.65
CA ILE A 46 2.18 0.27 5.76
C ILE A 46 1.25 -0.64 6.59
N ASN A 47 1.23 -1.95 6.34
CA ASN A 47 0.37 -2.85 7.13
C ASN A 47 0.79 -2.92 8.61
N GLN A 48 2.08 -2.84 8.92
CA GLN A 48 2.58 -2.85 10.30
C GLN A 48 2.25 -1.57 11.06
N ALA A 49 2.10 -0.43 10.37
CA ALA A 49 1.63 0.81 10.96
C ALA A 49 0.11 0.81 11.26
N ALA A 50 -0.65 -0.12 10.67
CA ALA A 50 -2.11 -0.18 10.76
C ALA A 50 -2.66 -0.24 12.20
N PRO A 51 -2.15 -1.12 13.10
CA PRO A 51 -2.64 -1.21 14.47
C PRO A 51 -2.36 0.05 15.30
N VAL A 52 -1.31 0.80 14.94
CA VAL A 52 -0.92 2.04 15.62
C VAL A 52 -1.78 3.21 15.13
N LEU A 53 -2.08 3.26 13.83
CA LEU A 53 -2.78 4.37 13.19
C LEU A 53 -4.30 4.15 13.07
N GLY A 54 -4.80 2.95 13.37
CA GLY A 54 -6.23 2.65 13.45
C GLY A 54 -6.93 2.48 12.10
N TYR A 55 -6.28 1.86 11.11
CA TYR A 55 -6.90 1.48 9.84
C TYR A 55 -6.81 -0.02 9.60
N GLU A 56 -7.64 -0.52 8.71
CA GLU A 56 -7.75 -1.95 8.40
C GLU A 56 -7.54 -2.36 6.94
N PRO A 57 -7.35 -1.50 5.90
CA PRO A 57 -7.20 -2.03 4.55
C PRO A 57 -5.94 -2.86 4.40
N SER A 58 -6.01 -3.85 3.51
CA SER A 58 -4.84 -4.62 3.13
C SER A 58 -4.04 -3.88 2.06
N VAL A 59 -2.74 -3.74 2.27
CA VAL A 59 -1.80 -3.29 1.25
C VAL A 59 -0.95 -4.47 0.77
N VAL A 60 -0.92 -4.72 -0.54
CA VAL A 60 -0.13 -5.78 -1.16
C VAL A 60 0.85 -5.19 -2.15
N GLY A 61 2.12 -5.57 -2.03
CA GLY A 61 3.16 -5.22 -3.00
C GLY A 61 3.35 -6.33 -4.03
N SER A 62 3.48 -5.96 -5.30
CA SER A 62 3.85 -6.89 -6.37
C SER A 62 4.90 -6.27 -7.28
N ASN A 63 5.75 -7.09 -7.87
CA ASN A 63 6.51 -6.67 -9.04
C ASN A 63 5.64 -6.75 -10.29
N GLY A 64 5.93 -5.88 -11.26
CA GLY A 64 5.31 -5.84 -12.58
C GLY A 64 6.33 -6.03 -13.68
#